data_AF-A0A7Y1U7K2-F1
#
_entry.id   AF-A0A7Y1U7K2-F1
#
_cell.length_a   1.000
_cell.length_b   1.000
_cell.length_c   1.000
_cell.angle_alpha   90.00
_cell.angle_beta   90.00
_cell.angle_gamma   90.00
#
_symmetry.space_group_name_H-M   'P 1'
#
loop_
_entity.id
_entity.type
_entity.pdbx_description
1 polymer ?
#
loop_
_entity_poly.entity_id
_entity_poly.type
_entity_poly.pdbx_seq_one_letter_code
_entity_poly.pdbx_strand_id
1 'polypeptide(L)'
;MKRPILLFAALAMILTCAMETYAQEAPAIPASFYDKELIADILGNENCTGLRVYPTLDLKKAQLSLMIIGVDESGAELYNWTNPKLKYQLYEGITDGKADIEPLSANNARKLCQAYSTAHVAFNSVIAKDKISDCSGDCTGYSIRLTTKGTNFNFEIVPAKIVNNAVEIIGTPVAGDPCPTFCGDSGNYLCTP
;
A
#
# COMPACT_ATOMS: atom_id res chain seq x y z
N MET A 1 -28.52 -76.55 3.36
CA MET A 1 -29.08 -75.19 3.10
C MET A 1 -28.34 -74.18 3.97
N LYS A 2 -28.03 -72.99 3.43
CA LYS A 2 -27.43 -71.76 4.02
C LYS A 2 -25.90 -71.81 4.23
N ARG A 3 -25.07 -71.40 3.26
CA ARG A 3 -24.70 -70.07 2.69
C ARG A 3 -23.63 -69.30 3.49
N PRO A 4 -22.54 -68.83 2.84
CA PRO A 4 -21.41 -68.14 3.47
C PRO A 4 -21.68 -66.64 3.67
N ILE A 5 -21.05 -66.04 4.68
CA ILE A 5 -21.09 -64.60 4.94
C ILE A 5 -19.84 -63.97 4.31
N LEU A 6 -20.06 -63.19 3.26
CA LEU A 6 -19.13 -62.22 2.69
C LEU A 6 -19.18 -60.95 3.54
N LEU A 7 -18.07 -60.56 4.17
CA LEU A 7 -17.92 -59.22 4.75
C LEU A 7 -17.33 -58.29 3.69
N PHE A 8 -18.12 -57.32 3.25
CA PHE A 8 -17.67 -56.22 2.39
C PHE A 8 -16.84 -55.23 3.22
N ALA A 9 -15.59 -54.99 2.81
CA ALA A 9 -14.81 -53.86 3.30
C ALA A 9 -15.27 -52.60 2.56
N ALA A 10 -15.89 -51.66 3.29
CA ALA A 10 -16.22 -50.34 2.76
C ALA A 10 -14.98 -49.44 2.82
N LEU A 11 -14.45 -49.09 1.64
CA LEU A 11 -13.35 -48.15 1.48
C LEU A 11 -13.91 -46.72 1.63
N ALA A 12 -13.60 -46.04 2.73
CA ALA A 12 -13.92 -44.63 2.91
C ALA A 12 -12.95 -43.77 2.09
N MET A 13 -13.40 -43.25 0.94
CA MET A 13 -12.68 -42.17 0.24
C MET A 13 -12.85 -40.89 1.04
N ILE A 14 -11.81 -40.49 1.76
CA ILE A 14 -11.68 -39.15 2.33
C ILE A 14 -11.39 -38.21 1.15
N LEU A 15 -12.41 -37.49 0.70
CA LEU A 15 -12.27 -36.38 -0.22
C LEU A 15 -11.70 -35.21 0.59
N THR A 16 -10.37 -35.15 0.72
CA THR A 16 -9.70 -33.92 1.17
C THR A 16 -9.90 -32.88 0.08
N CYS A 17 -10.83 -31.94 0.28
CA CYS A 17 -10.81 -30.67 -0.44
C CYS A 17 -9.47 -30.02 -0.14
N ALA A 18 -8.49 -30.22 -1.02
CA ALA A 18 -7.32 -29.38 -1.08
C ALA A 18 -7.84 -27.97 -1.35
N MET A 19 -7.88 -27.15 -0.31
CA MET A 19 -7.98 -25.71 -0.50
C MET A 19 -6.68 -25.30 -1.18
N GLU A 20 -6.70 -25.24 -2.50
CA GLU A 20 -5.73 -24.45 -3.26
C GLU A 20 -5.82 -23.04 -2.71
N THR A 21 -4.85 -22.66 -1.87
CA THR A 21 -4.60 -21.27 -1.54
C THR A 21 -4.07 -20.66 -2.83
N TYR A 22 -4.99 -20.19 -3.67
CA TYR A 22 -4.64 -19.32 -4.78
C TYR A 22 -3.88 -18.16 -4.17
N ALA A 23 -2.57 -18.08 -4.46
CA ALA A 23 -1.80 -16.88 -4.20
C ALA A 23 -2.47 -15.78 -5.03
N GLN A 24 -3.37 -15.04 -4.39
CA GLN A 24 -4.17 -14.01 -5.04
C GLN A 24 -3.18 -12.90 -5.38
N GLU A 25 -2.82 -12.77 -6.66
CA GLU A 25 -2.00 -11.67 -7.13
C GLU A 25 -2.68 -10.36 -6.69
N ALA A 26 -1.92 -9.45 -6.09
CA ALA A 26 -2.45 -8.14 -5.78
C ALA A 26 -2.96 -7.50 -7.08
N PRO A 27 -4.11 -6.82 -7.05
CA PRO A 27 -4.60 -6.13 -8.23
C PRO A 27 -3.53 -5.13 -8.72
N ALA A 28 -3.51 -4.85 -10.01
CA ALA A 28 -2.68 -3.80 -10.56
C ALA A 28 -3.10 -2.45 -9.95
N ILE A 29 -2.39 -2.01 -8.91
CA ILE A 29 -2.60 -0.68 -8.32
C ILE A 29 -1.86 0.33 -9.19
N PRO A 30 -2.54 1.36 -9.73
CA PRO A 30 -1.88 2.43 -10.46
C PRO A 30 -0.79 3.09 -9.63
N ALA A 31 0.30 3.50 -10.28
CA ALA A 31 1.31 4.31 -9.63
C ALA A 31 0.71 5.66 -9.20
N SER A 32 1.10 6.13 -8.03
CA SER A 32 0.73 7.45 -7.51
C SER A 32 1.90 8.42 -7.64
N PHE A 33 1.61 9.71 -7.77
CA PHE A 33 2.63 10.77 -7.80
C PHE A 33 2.42 11.72 -6.64
N TYR A 34 3.49 12.06 -5.93
CA TYR A 34 3.48 13.03 -4.85
C TYR A 34 4.55 14.08 -5.10
N ASP A 35 4.14 15.35 -5.11
CA ASP A 35 5.04 16.48 -5.35
C ASP A 35 6.15 16.52 -4.29
N LYS A 36 7.34 16.99 -4.70
CA LYS A 36 8.52 16.99 -3.83
C LYS A 36 8.34 17.85 -2.59
N GLU A 37 7.59 18.95 -2.69
CA GLU A 37 7.29 19.84 -1.57
C GLU A 37 6.45 19.12 -0.52
N LEU A 38 5.46 18.33 -0.93
CA LEU A 38 4.64 17.54 -0.01
C LEU A 38 5.47 16.47 0.70
N ILE A 39 6.31 15.74 -0.04
CA ILE A 39 7.21 14.74 0.56
C ILE A 39 8.20 15.40 1.51
N ALA A 40 8.80 16.53 1.12
CA ALA A 40 9.71 17.30 1.97
C ALA A 40 9.01 17.82 3.23
N ASP A 41 7.76 18.26 3.14
CA ASP A 41 6.96 18.69 4.29
C ASP A 41 6.70 17.55 5.28
N ILE A 42 6.35 16.35 4.78
CA ILE A 42 6.10 15.18 5.64
C ILE A 42 7.41 14.71 6.29
N LEU A 43 8.47 14.58 5.49
CA LEU A 43 9.79 14.14 5.97
C LEU A 43 10.48 15.20 6.83
N GLY A 44 10.13 16.48 6.68
CA GLY A 44 10.66 17.60 7.45
C GLY A 44 10.17 17.65 8.90
N ASN A 45 9.15 16.86 9.26
CA ASN A 45 8.78 16.66 10.65
C ASN A 45 9.94 15.99 11.41
N GLU A 46 10.35 16.57 12.54
CA GLU A 46 11.51 16.14 13.33
C GLU A 46 11.44 14.66 13.73
N ASN A 47 10.24 14.16 14.02
CA ASN A 47 10.02 12.79 14.45
C ASN A 47 9.79 11.82 13.28
N CYS A 48 9.83 12.28 12.03
CA CYS A 48 9.57 11.46 10.85
C CYS A 48 10.81 10.67 10.45
N THR A 49 10.67 9.35 10.44
CA THR A 49 11.70 8.38 10.03
C THR A 49 11.38 7.69 8.70
N GLY A 50 10.17 7.87 8.16
CA GLY A 50 9.80 7.31 6.87
C GLY A 50 8.36 7.60 6.47
N LEU A 51 7.97 7.06 5.32
CA LEU A 51 6.62 7.13 4.78
C LEU A 51 5.98 5.75 4.82
N ARG A 52 4.83 5.62 5.46
CA ARG A 52 3.98 4.45 5.29
C ARG A 52 3.08 4.64 4.09
N VAL A 53 2.99 3.60 3.26
CA VAL A 53 2.16 3.56 2.06
C VAL A 53 1.07 2.51 2.25
N TYR A 54 -0.18 2.90 1.98
CA TYR A 54 -1.35 2.04 2.01
C TYR A 54 -1.99 1.94 0.62
N PRO A 55 -2.35 0.73 0.16
CA PRO A 55 -3.30 0.60 -0.93
C PRO A 55 -4.70 1.00 -0.46
N THR A 56 -5.46 1.62 -1.34
CA THR A 56 -6.82 2.10 -1.07
C THR A 56 -7.76 1.74 -2.19
N LEU A 57 -9.04 1.59 -1.86
CA LEU A 57 -10.13 1.38 -2.81
C LEU A 57 -11.29 2.34 -2.49
N ASP A 58 -11.57 3.27 -3.40
CA ASP A 58 -12.82 4.04 -3.36
C ASP A 58 -13.91 3.26 -4.10
N LEU A 59 -14.83 2.67 -3.34
CA LEU A 59 -15.96 1.90 -3.88
C LEU A 59 -16.94 2.74 -4.72
N LYS A 60 -17.00 4.06 -4.50
CA LYS A 60 -17.89 4.94 -5.25
C LYS A 60 -17.34 5.24 -6.64
N LYS A 61 -16.02 5.39 -6.75
CA LYS A 61 -15.31 5.65 -8.00
C LYS A 61 -14.82 4.36 -8.68
N ALA A 62 -14.91 3.23 -7.98
CA ALA A 62 -14.25 1.96 -8.35
C ALA A 62 -12.76 2.16 -8.65
N GLN A 63 -12.09 2.98 -7.84
CA GLN A 63 -10.72 3.44 -8.10
C GLN A 63 -9.75 2.88 -7.05
N LEU A 64 -8.69 2.23 -7.54
CA LEU A 64 -7.51 1.89 -6.73
C LEU A 64 -6.53 3.05 -6.75
N SER A 65 -5.96 3.36 -5.58
CA SER A 65 -4.91 4.36 -5.45
C SER A 65 -4.02 4.06 -4.23
N LEU A 66 -2.99 4.88 -4.04
CA LEU A 66 -2.14 4.85 -2.87
C LEU A 66 -2.39 6.06 -1.98
N MET A 67 -2.17 5.83 -0.69
CA MET A 67 -2.25 6.82 0.35
C MET A 67 -0.98 6.77 1.19
N ILE A 68 -0.43 7.94 1.54
CA ILE A 68 0.78 8.02 2.36
C ILE A 68 0.57 8.77 3.67
N ILE A 69 1.40 8.46 4.66
CA ILE A 69 1.51 9.16 5.94
C ILE A 69 2.94 9.05 6.47
N GLY A 70 3.43 10.10 7.15
CA GLY A 70 4.71 10.02 7.87
C GLY A 70 4.61 9.09 9.09
N VAL A 71 5.70 8.38 9.40
CA VAL A 71 5.79 7.54 10.60
C VAL A 71 7.03 7.87 11.41
N ASP A 72 6.99 7.60 12.72
CA ASP A 72 8.13 7.73 13.62
C ASP A 72 8.96 6.44 13.76
N GLU A 73 9.99 6.48 14.61
CA GLU A 73 10.88 5.34 14.88
C GLU A 73 10.16 4.11 15.47
N SER A 74 9.03 4.31 16.14
CA SER A 74 8.19 3.22 16.66
C SER A 74 7.25 2.66 15.60
N GLY A 75 7.21 3.29 14.43
CA GLY A 75 6.24 3.03 13.38
C GLY A 75 4.89 3.67 13.65
N ALA A 76 4.73 4.54 14.66
CA ALA A 76 3.47 5.24 14.87
C ALA A 76 3.25 6.30 13.78
N GLU A 77 2.02 6.45 13.33
CA GLU A 77 1.65 7.42 12.30
C GLU A 77 1.63 8.83 12.88
N LEU A 78 2.29 9.76 12.19
CA LEU A 78 2.40 11.15 12.61
C LEU A 78 1.13 11.97 12.30
N TYR A 79 -0.04 11.33 12.34
CA TYR A 79 -1.30 11.96 11.98
C TYR A 79 -1.62 13.15 12.89
N ASN A 80 -1.91 14.30 12.29
CA ASN A 80 -2.36 15.50 13.01
C ASN A 80 -3.55 16.16 12.30
N TRP A 81 -4.70 16.21 12.98
CA TRP A 81 -5.94 16.76 12.41
C TRP A 81 -5.90 18.27 12.13
N THR A 82 -5.03 19.02 12.84
CA THR A 82 -4.86 20.47 12.67
C THR A 82 -3.89 20.85 11.56
N ASN A 83 -2.96 19.95 11.21
CA ASN A 83 -1.97 20.20 10.16
C ASN A 83 -2.33 19.38 8.92
N PRO A 84 -2.85 20.00 7.84
CA PRO A 84 -3.27 19.26 6.64
C PRO A 84 -2.14 18.46 5.97
N LYS A 85 -0.88 18.87 6.14
CA LYS A 85 0.29 18.17 5.60
C LYS A 85 0.61 16.88 6.35
N LEU A 86 0.16 16.77 7.61
CA LEU A 86 0.30 15.59 8.46
C LEU A 86 -1.01 14.78 8.52
N LYS A 87 -1.92 14.98 7.56
CA LYS A 87 -3.03 14.07 7.32
C LYS A 87 -2.59 12.95 6.38
N TYR A 88 -3.44 11.95 6.21
CA TYR A 88 -3.23 10.95 5.18
C TYR A 88 -3.39 11.60 3.80
N GLN A 89 -2.43 11.42 2.91
CA GLN A 89 -2.43 12.04 1.58
C GLN A 89 -2.82 11.00 0.54
N LEU A 90 -4.05 11.07 0.04
CA LEU A 90 -4.55 10.20 -1.01
C LEU A 90 -4.25 10.81 -2.38
N TYR A 91 -3.69 10.03 -3.28
CA TYR A 91 -3.53 10.45 -4.67
C TYR A 91 -4.82 10.24 -5.46
N GLU A 92 -5.31 11.27 -6.14
CA GLU A 92 -6.56 11.23 -6.92
C GLU A 92 -6.31 11.21 -8.43
N GLY A 93 -5.13 11.66 -8.88
CA GLY A 93 -4.74 11.67 -10.29
C GLY A 93 -3.80 12.82 -10.63
N ILE A 94 -3.65 13.09 -11.93
CA ILE A 94 -2.99 14.30 -12.43
C ILE A 94 -4.04 15.17 -13.13
N THR A 95 -4.13 16.42 -12.71
CA THR A 95 -4.99 17.44 -13.31
C THR A 95 -4.16 18.68 -13.58
N ASP A 96 -4.23 19.21 -14.81
CA ASP A 96 -3.52 20.42 -15.24
C ASP A 96 -2.02 20.43 -14.90
N GLY A 97 -1.35 19.31 -15.13
CA GLY A 97 0.09 19.15 -14.93
C GLY A 97 0.54 19.01 -13.47
N LYS A 98 -0.40 18.80 -12.54
CA LYS A 98 -0.12 18.66 -11.10
C LYS A 98 -0.78 17.41 -10.54
N ALA A 99 -0.20 16.81 -9.51
CA ALA A 99 -0.89 15.78 -8.76
C ALA A 99 -2.05 16.39 -7.97
N ASP A 100 -3.21 15.75 -8.08
CA ASP A 100 -4.34 16.01 -7.21
C ASP A 100 -4.21 15.12 -5.97
N ILE A 101 -4.06 15.76 -4.81
CA ILE A 101 -3.83 15.10 -3.52
C ILE A 101 -4.95 15.51 -2.56
N GLU A 102 -5.71 14.53 -2.08
CA GLU A 102 -6.73 14.74 -1.07
C GLU A 102 -6.19 14.44 0.35
N PRO A 103 -6.11 15.43 1.24
CA PRO A 103 -5.79 15.20 2.64
C PRO A 103 -6.99 14.65 3.40
N LEU A 104 -6.92 13.40 3.85
CA LEU A 104 -8.01 12.68 4.49
C LEU A 104 -7.98 12.76 6.01
N SER A 105 -9.17 12.78 6.61
CA SER A 105 -9.30 12.44 8.02
C SER A 105 -8.99 10.96 8.27
N ALA A 106 -8.56 10.61 9.48
CA ALA A 106 -8.33 9.22 9.87
C ALA A 106 -9.53 8.29 9.59
N ASN A 107 -10.76 8.78 9.79
CA ASN A 107 -11.96 7.98 9.53
C ASN A 107 -12.16 7.69 8.03
N ASN A 108 -11.93 8.67 7.16
CA ASN A 108 -12.07 8.47 5.71
C ASN A 108 -10.94 7.58 5.18
N ALA A 109 -9.71 7.84 5.61
CA ALA A 109 -8.54 7.04 5.28
C ALA A 109 -8.77 5.56 5.66
N ARG A 110 -9.28 5.29 6.87
CA ARG A 110 -9.59 3.94 7.34
C ARG A 110 -10.60 3.24 6.45
N LYS A 111 -11.68 3.92 6.05
CA LYS A 111 -12.72 3.34 5.18
C LYS A 111 -12.15 2.90 3.83
N LEU A 112 -11.33 3.73 3.21
CA LEU A 112 -10.73 3.42 1.91
C LEU A 112 -9.72 2.27 1.99
N CYS A 113 -8.90 2.24 3.05
CA CYS A 113 -7.99 1.11 3.26
C CYS A 113 -8.75 -0.18 3.58
N GLN A 114 -9.74 -0.16 4.46
CA GLN A 114 -10.55 -1.34 4.79
C GLN A 114 -11.32 -1.88 3.58
N ALA A 115 -11.81 -1.00 2.70
CA ALA A 115 -12.42 -1.41 1.45
C ALA A 115 -11.44 -2.20 0.57
N TYR A 116 -10.17 -1.78 0.50
CA TYR A 116 -9.12 -2.52 -0.19
C TYR A 116 -8.87 -3.87 0.48
N SER A 117 -8.60 -3.88 1.80
CA SER A 117 -8.30 -5.11 2.56
C SER A 117 -9.43 -6.14 2.57
N THR A 118 -10.67 -5.71 2.36
CA THR A 118 -11.81 -6.62 2.22
C THR A 118 -11.84 -7.30 0.86
N ALA A 119 -11.38 -6.61 -0.19
CA ALA A 119 -11.42 -7.09 -1.57
C ALA A 119 -10.13 -7.80 -2.01
N HIS A 120 -9.01 -7.55 -1.32
CA HIS A 120 -7.67 -7.95 -1.73
C HIS A 120 -6.82 -8.36 -0.53
N VAL A 121 -5.69 -9.03 -0.80
CA VAL A 121 -4.68 -9.29 0.23
C VAL A 121 -4.16 -7.96 0.75
N ALA A 122 -4.32 -7.76 2.05
CA ALA A 122 -3.93 -6.51 2.69
C ALA A 122 -2.43 -6.51 2.98
N PHE A 123 -1.79 -5.38 2.69
CA PHE A 123 -0.38 -5.13 2.98
C PHE A 123 -0.13 -3.63 3.06
N ASN A 124 1.00 -3.26 3.66
CA ASN A 124 1.52 -1.91 3.58
C ASN A 124 3.05 -1.97 3.47
N SER A 125 3.70 -0.82 3.33
CA SER A 125 5.17 -0.76 3.36
C SER A 125 5.60 0.54 3.99
N VAL A 126 6.77 0.52 4.65
CA VAL A 126 7.41 1.74 5.14
C VAL A 126 8.65 2.00 4.30
N ILE A 127 8.73 3.18 3.71
CA ILE A 127 9.88 3.65 2.96
C ILE A 127 10.68 4.56 3.89
N ALA A 128 11.85 4.09 4.33
CA ALA A 128 12.69 4.82 5.27
C ALA A 128 13.19 6.15 4.67
N LYS A 129 13.16 7.21 5.47
CA LYS A 129 13.48 8.59 5.08
C LYS A 129 14.88 8.74 4.51
N ASP A 130 15.85 8.03 5.07
CA ASP A 130 17.25 8.01 4.63
C ASP A 130 17.44 7.32 3.27
N LYS A 131 16.52 6.43 2.88
CA LYS A 131 16.52 5.78 1.57
C LYS A 131 15.83 6.63 0.49
N ILE A 132 14.99 7.60 0.86
CA ILE A 132 14.32 8.49 -0.11
C ILE A 132 15.36 9.48 -0.66
N SER A 133 15.84 9.21 -1.87
CA SER A 133 16.84 10.04 -2.54
C SER A 133 16.33 11.46 -2.77
N ASP A 134 17.21 12.45 -2.66
CA ASP A 134 16.86 13.84 -2.90
C ASP A 134 16.35 14.09 -4.33
N CYS A 135 15.22 14.80 -4.45
CA CYS A 135 14.56 15.12 -5.72
C CYS A 135 15.12 16.44 -6.27
N SER A 136 16.27 16.33 -6.94
CA SER A 136 17.05 17.45 -7.47
C SER A 136 16.89 17.67 -8.99
N GLY A 137 17.38 18.80 -9.50
CA GLY A 137 17.31 19.14 -10.93
C GLY A 137 15.88 19.29 -11.45
N ASP A 138 15.56 18.58 -12.53
CA ASP A 138 14.23 18.58 -13.18
C ASP A 138 13.18 17.74 -12.42
N CYS A 139 13.54 17.15 -11.28
CA CYS A 139 12.62 16.40 -10.46
C CYS A 139 11.52 17.30 -9.86
N THR A 140 10.26 16.91 -10.07
CA THR A 140 9.10 17.61 -9.52
C THR A 140 8.40 16.83 -8.41
N GLY A 141 8.76 15.55 -8.21
CA GLY A 141 8.19 14.73 -7.15
C GLY A 141 8.63 13.29 -7.22
N TYR A 142 7.79 12.41 -6.67
CA TYR A 142 8.08 11.00 -6.54
C TYR A 142 6.92 10.17 -7.03
N SER A 143 7.22 9.14 -7.82
CA SER A 143 6.27 8.09 -8.14
C SER A 143 6.37 6.97 -7.12
N ILE A 144 5.25 6.57 -6.54
CA ILE A 144 5.15 5.40 -5.66
C ILE A 144 4.34 4.32 -6.38
N ARG A 145 4.85 3.09 -6.42
CA ARG A 145 4.21 1.96 -7.13
C ARG A 145 4.46 0.63 -6.45
N LEU A 146 3.57 -0.33 -6.71
CA LEU A 146 3.72 -1.71 -6.25
C LEU A 146 4.90 -2.38 -6.98
N THR A 147 5.78 -3.05 -6.24
CA THR A 147 6.79 -3.94 -6.84
C THR A 147 6.11 -5.20 -7.36
N THR A 148 6.27 -5.48 -8.65
CA THR A 148 5.61 -6.60 -9.34
C THR A 148 6.28 -7.97 -9.16
N LYS A 149 7.15 -8.15 -8.15
CA LYS A 149 7.96 -9.38 -8.01
C LYS A 149 7.43 -10.30 -6.91
N GLY A 150 6.72 -11.35 -7.32
CA GLY A 150 6.38 -12.51 -6.48
C GLY A 150 5.24 -12.25 -5.48
N THR A 151 5.23 -13.02 -4.39
CA THR A 151 4.18 -13.00 -3.35
C THR A 151 4.43 -11.99 -2.24
N ASN A 152 5.56 -11.27 -2.27
CA ASN A 152 5.95 -10.31 -1.24
C ASN A 152 5.63 -8.90 -1.73
N PHE A 153 4.36 -8.50 -1.57
CA PHE A 153 3.90 -7.17 -1.96
C PHE A 153 4.67 -6.09 -1.19
N ASN A 154 5.19 -5.12 -1.92
CA ASN A 154 5.97 -4.01 -1.39
C ASN A 154 5.77 -2.78 -2.27
N PHE A 155 5.96 -1.60 -1.71
CA PHE A 155 5.98 -0.36 -2.49
C PHE A 155 7.41 0.10 -2.74
N GLU A 156 7.65 0.66 -3.91
CA GLU A 156 8.87 1.40 -4.21
C GLU A 156 8.56 2.86 -4.50
N ILE A 157 9.47 3.74 -4.11
CA ILE A 157 9.47 5.17 -4.43
C ILE A 157 10.55 5.45 -5.47
N VAL A 158 10.28 6.33 -6.43
CA VAL A 158 11.22 6.69 -7.48
C VAL A 158 11.13 8.19 -7.78
N PRO A 159 12.25 8.92 -7.86
CA PRO A 159 12.24 10.29 -8.37
C PRO A 159 11.60 10.37 -9.75
N ALA A 160 10.72 11.34 -9.93
CA ALA A 160 9.90 11.49 -11.12
C ALA A 160 9.59 12.96 -11.41
N LYS A 161 9.10 13.22 -12.62
CA LYS A 161 8.57 14.52 -13.02
C LYS A 161 7.28 14.36 -13.80
N ILE A 162 6.44 15.39 -13.82
CA ILE A 162 5.26 15.44 -14.68
C ILE A 162 5.62 16.13 -16.00
N VAL A 163 5.38 15.44 -17.12
CA VAL A 163 5.56 15.97 -18.48
C VAL A 163 4.30 15.65 -19.27
N ASN A 164 3.66 16.67 -19.84
CA ASN A 164 2.44 16.51 -20.65
C ASN A 164 1.34 15.68 -19.96
N ASN A 165 1.04 15.99 -18.68
CA ASN A 165 0.09 15.26 -17.82
C ASN A 165 0.42 13.77 -17.58
N ALA A 166 1.66 13.35 -17.83
CA ALA A 166 2.13 12.00 -17.55
C ALA A 166 3.34 12.02 -16.61
N VAL A 167 3.50 10.94 -15.84
CA VAL A 167 4.67 10.75 -14.96
C VAL A 167 5.82 10.15 -15.76
N GLU A 168 6.96 10.83 -15.76
CA GLU A 168 8.24 10.33 -16.29
C GLU A 168 9.17 9.98 -15.11
N ILE A 169 9.66 8.74 -15.09
CA ILE A 169 10.61 8.26 -14.07
C ILE A 169 12.01 8.71 -14.45
N ILE A 170 12.72 9.35 -13.52
CA ILE A 170 14.06 9.93 -13.77
C ILE A 170 15.14 9.44 -12.80
N GLY A 171 14.79 8.51 -11.91
CA GLY A 171 15.70 7.98 -10.88
C GLY A 171 15.66 6.46 -10.74
N THR A 172 16.43 5.97 -9.76
CA THR A 172 16.46 4.55 -9.40
C THR A 172 15.39 4.26 -8.34
N PRO A 173 14.60 3.19 -8.49
CA PRO A 173 13.59 2.84 -7.50
C PRO A 173 14.22 2.40 -6.18
N VAL A 174 13.58 2.81 -5.09
CA VAL A 174 13.92 2.43 -3.73
C VAL A 174 12.74 1.68 -3.14
N ALA A 175 12.93 0.40 -2.87
CA ALA A 175 11.92 -0.41 -2.21
C ALA A 175 11.78 0.00 -0.74
N GLY A 176 10.54 0.05 -0.26
CA GLY A 176 10.24 0.07 1.16
C GLY A 176 10.62 -1.24 1.82
N ASP A 177 10.43 -1.30 3.13
CA ASP A 177 10.49 -2.53 3.88
C ASP A 177 9.06 -3.12 3.88
N PRO A 178 8.87 -4.33 3.30
CA PRO A 178 7.54 -4.89 3.13
C PRO A 178 6.93 -5.15 4.49
N CYS A 179 5.66 -4.80 4.63
CA CYS A 179 4.91 -5.01 5.84
C CYS A 179 3.68 -5.87 5.55
N PRO A 180 3.87 -7.18 5.32
CA PRO A 180 2.81 -8.08 4.89
C PRO A 180 1.74 -8.29 5.97
N THR A 181 2.03 -7.96 7.24
CA THR A 181 1.01 -7.97 8.30
C THR A 181 1.24 -6.84 9.31
N PHE A 182 2.40 -6.82 10.00
CA PHE A 182 2.81 -5.76 10.91
C PHE A 182 4.34 -5.67 10.97
N CYS A 183 4.85 -4.47 11.18
CA CYS A 183 6.25 -4.08 11.35
C CYS A 183 6.31 -3.11 12.53
N GLY A 184 5.77 -3.56 13.67
CA GLY A 184 5.51 -2.74 14.85
C GLY A 184 4.20 -3.10 15.53
N ASP A 185 3.81 -2.32 16.52
CA ASP A 185 2.58 -2.55 17.29
C ASP A 185 1.33 -2.41 16.41
N SER A 186 0.36 -3.32 16.58
CA SER A 186 -0.86 -3.31 15.76
C SER A 186 -1.68 -2.02 15.89
N GLY A 187 -1.53 -1.29 17.00
CA GLY A 187 -2.15 0.02 17.23
C GLY A 187 -1.59 1.14 16.36
N ASN A 188 -0.44 0.91 15.71
CA ASN A 188 0.23 1.90 14.88
C ASN A 188 -0.31 1.96 13.46
N TYR A 189 -1.25 1.07 13.08
CA TYR A 189 -1.75 0.94 11.72
C TYR A 189 -3.18 1.47 11.59
N LEU A 190 -3.42 2.25 10.55
CA LEU A 190 -4.75 2.78 10.22
C LEU A 190 -5.78 1.66 9.94
N CYS A 191 -5.32 0.60 9.29
CA CYS A 191 -6.06 -0.58 8.90
C CYS A 191 -5.14 -1.79 9.14
N THR A 192 -5.61 -2.73 9.95
CA THR A 192 -4.94 -4.02 10.11
C THR A 192 -5.20 -4.84 8.84
N PRO A 193 -4.17 -5.39 8.20
CA PRO A 193 -4.38 -6.43 7.21
C PRO A 193 -5.07 -7.67 7.79
#